data_AF-A0A2T6LTZ1-F1
#
_entry.id   AF-A0A2T6LTZ1-F1
#
_cell.length_a   1.000
_cell.length_b   1.000
_cell.length_c   1.000
_cell.angle_alpha   90.00
_cell.angle_beta   90.00
_cell.angle_gamma   90.00
#
_symmetry.space_group_name_H-M   'P 1'
#
loop_
_entity.id
_entity.type
_entity.pdbx_description
1 polymer ?
#
loop_
_entity_poly.entity_id
_entity_poly.type
_entity_poly.pdbx_seq_one_letter_code
_entity_poly.pdbx_strand_id
1 'polypeptide(L)'
;MIIPLDLPALSPAALALSVLRKFWRPIVVGAAALLLILYARHEHALAEKRGVEIALWRDAEHNWRRAYTVQRNSFDVLHQALGMQNAKVAALKADSDARVQAGKDANAAIAPAVKSLTDAAAKIRAVPQTSATGCHTNDAVMAFKDQI
;
A
#
# COMPACT_ATOMS: atom_id res chain seq x y z
N MET A 1 100.99 -37.16 -36.72
CA MET A 1 101.15 -36.17 -35.65
C MET A 1 99.85 -36.14 -34.88
N ILE A 2 99.81 -36.80 -33.72
CA ILE A 2 98.61 -37.00 -32.91
C ILE A 2 98.50 -35.79 -31.98
N ILE A 3 97.43 -35.02 -32.08
CA ILE A 3 97.16 -33.88 -31.19
C ILE A 3 96.46 -34.46 -29.94
N PRO A 4 97.08 -34.43 -28.75
CA PRO A 4 96.38 -34.82 -27.53
C PRO A 4 95.35 -33.75 -27.17
N LEU A 5 94.09 -34.17 -27.04
CA LEU A 5 93.02 -33.36 -26.47
C LEU A 5 93.20 -33.30 -24.95
N ASP A 6 93.67 -32.16 -24.44
CA ASP A 6 93.62 -31.84 -23.02
C ASP A 6 92.15 -31.61 -22.61
N LEU A 7 91.59 -32.57 -21.89
CA LEU A 7 90.31 -32.43 -21.20
C LEU A 7 90.55 -31.70 -19.86
N PRO A 8 89.91 -30.55 -19.61
CA PRO A 8 90.08 -29.84 -18.35
C PRO A 8 89.49 -30.63 -17.18
N ALA A 9 90.33 -30.90 -16.18
CA ALA A 9 89.91 -31.48 -14.91
C ALA A 9 88.97 -30.50 -14.17
N LEU A 10 87.67 -30.81 -14.19
CA LEU A 10 86.65 -30.07 -13.46
C LEU A 10 86.91 -30.15 -11.95
N SER A 11 86.94 -29.00 -11.27
CA SER A 11 87.20 -28.94 -9.84
C SER A 11 86.05 -29.56 -9.03
N PRO A 12 86.32 -30.19 -7.87
CA PRO A 12 85.30 -30.81 -7.02
C PRO A 12 84.23 -29.81 -6.53
N ALA A 13 84.56 -28.51 -6.45
CA ALA A 13 83.62 -27.45 -6.13
C ALA A 13 82.55 -27.26 -7.23
N ALA A 14 82.90 -27.42 -8.51
CA ALA A 14 81.96 -27.31 -9.62
C ALA A 14 80.95 -28.48 -9.63
N LEU A 15 81.41 -29.69 -9.27
CA LEU A 15 80.55 -30.87 -9.14
C LEU A 15 79.58 -30.71 -7.95
N ALA A 16 80.05 -30.28 -6.79
CA ALA A 16 79.19 -30.02 -5.63
C ALA A 16 78.11 -28.97 -5.92
N LEU A 17 78.46 -27.88 -6.61
CA LEU A 17 77.49 -26.85 -7.01
C LEU A 17 76.45 -27.39 -8.00
N SER A 18 76.85 -28.22 -8.96
CA SER A 18 75.93 -28.80 -9.95
C SER A 18 74.93 -29.77 -9.32
N VAL A 19 75.37 -30.59 -8.37
CA VAL A 19 74.52 -31.52 -7.61
C VAL A 19 73.56 -30.72 -6.73
N LEU A 20 74.07 -29.73 -5.99
CA LEU A 20 73.23 -28.87 -5.14
C LEU A 20 72.16 -28.16 -5.97
N ARG A 21 72.52 -27.60 -7.14
CA ARG A 21 71.59 -26.90 -8.04
C ARG A 21 70.56 -27.84 -8.68
N LYS A 22 70.92 -29.11 -8.92
CA LYS A 22 70.01 -30.15 -9.44
C LYS A 22 68.94 -30.53 -8.42
N PHE A 23 69.25 -30.51 -7.12
CA PHE A 23 68.28 -30.77 -6.05
C PHE A 23 67.51 -29.52 -5.61
N TRP A 24 68.11 -28.34 -5.68
CA TRP A 24 67.45 -27.10 -5.28
C TRP A 24 66.32 -26.69 -6.23
N ARG A 25 66.52 -26.88 -7.55
CA ARG A 25 65.52 -26.55 -8.57
C ARG A 25 64.15 -27.23 -8.36
N PRO A 26 64.04 -28.57 -8.20
CA PRO A 26 62.75 -29.22 -7.99
C PRO A 26 62.09 -28.83 -6.66
N ILE A 27 62.87 -28.52 -5.62
CA ILE A 27 62.34 -28.05 -4.33
C ILE A 27 61.69 -26.67 -4.51
N VAL A 28 62.38 -25.72 -5.15
CA VAL A 28 61.84 -24.38 -5.40
C VAL A 28 60.62 -24.43 -6.31
N VAL A 29 60.67 -25.25 -7.37
CA VAL A 29 59.53 -25.41 -8.29
C VAL A 29 58.34 -26.07 -7.58
N GLY A 30 58.59 -27.08 -6.75
CA GLY A 30 57.54 -27.72 -5.95
C GLY A 30 56.91 -26.77 -4.93
N ALA A 31 57.73 -25.97 -4.24
CA ALA A 31 57.25 -24.96 -3.31
C ALA A 31 56.43 -23.86 -4.02
N ALA A 32 56.89 -23.39 -5.19
CA ALA A 32 56.17 -22.42 -6.00
C ALA A 32 54.83 -22.98 -6.51
N ALA A 33 54.81 -24.24 -6.97
CA ALA A 33 53.58 -24.89 -7.39
C ALA A 33 52.58 -25.06 -6.23
N LEU A 34 53.06 -25.44 -5.04
CA LEU A 34 52.22 -25.54 -3.84
C LEU A 34 51.60 -24.17 -3.47
N LEU A 35 52.41 -23.11 -3.50
CA LEU A 35 51.94 -21.75 -3.23
C LEU A 35 50.87 -21.30 -4.23
N LEU A 36 51.04 -21.60 -5.52
CA LEU A 36 50.05 -21.30 -6.55
C LEU A 36 48.74 -22.06 -6.34
N ILE A 37 48.80 -23.35 -5.95
CA ILE A 37 47.62 -24.15 -5.64
C ILE A 37 46.87 -23.59 -4.43
N LEU A 38 47.60 -23.23 -3.36
CA LEU A 38 47.01 -22.63 -2.16
C LEU A 38 46.37 -21.27 -2.47
N TYR A 39 47.04 -20.45 -3.29
CA TYR A 39 46.52 -19.17 -3.73
C TYR A 39 45.24 -19.34 -4.57
N ALA A 40 45.24 -20.25 -5.55
CA ALA A 40 44.05 -20.54 -6.34
C ALA A 40 42.87 -21.01 -5.47
N ARG A 41 43.13 -21.89 -4.50
CA ARG A 41 42.09 -22.34 -3.55
C ARG A 41 41.57 -21.21 -2.67
N HIS A 42 42.44 -20.29 -2.27
CA HIS A 42 42.05 -19.11 -1.51
C HIS A 42 41.14 -18.18 -2.33
N GLU A 43 41.51 -17.89 -3.58
CA GLU A 43 40.70 -17.08 -4.49
C GLU A 43 39.33 -17.72 -4.77
N HIS A 44 39.28 -19.05 -4.96
CA HIS A 44 38.00 -19.77 -5.10
C HIS A 44 37.12 -19.63 -3.84
N ALA A 45 37.69 -19.79 -2.65
CA ALA A 45 36.95 -19.61 -1.40
C ALA A 45 36.46 -18.17 -1.20
N LEU A 46 37.24 -17.17 -1.62
CA LEU A 46 36.82 -15.77 -1.60
C LEU A 46 35.69 -15.50 -2.60
N ALA A 47 35.77 -16.08 -3.80
CA ALA A 47 34.75 -15.94 -4.83
C ALA A 47 33.42 -16.56 -4.40
N GLU A 48 33.44 -17.74 -3.76
CA GLU A 48 32.24 -18.37 -3.21
C GLU A 48 31.57 -17.50 -2.14
N LYS A 49 32.35 -16.96 -1.20
CA LYS A 49 31.82 -16.06 -0.15
C LYS A 49 31.17 -14.81 -0.74
N ARG A 50 31.84 -14.16 -1.70
CA ARG A 50 31.28 -13.01 -2.41
C ARG A 50 30.01 -13.38 -3.18
N GLY A 51 29.98 -14.56 -3.80
CA GLY A 51 28.79 -15.08 -4.49
C GLY A 51 27.59 -15.23 -3.56
N VAL A 52 27.81 -15.80 -2.37
CA VAL A 52 26.76 -15.94 -1.34
C VAL A 52 26.29 -14.58 -0.84
N GLU A 53 27.21 -13.66 -0.53
CA GLU A 53 26.85 -12.31 -0.09
C GLU A 53 26.02 -11.58 -1.15
N ILE A 54 26.41 -11.64 -2.42
CA ILE A 54 25.65 -11.02 -3.52
C ILE A 54 24.26 -11.67 -3.65
N ALA A 55 24.15 -12.99 -3.49
CA ALA A 55 22.87 -13.67 -3.53
C ALA A 55 21.96 -13.22 -2.38
N LEU A 56 22.49 -13.12 -1.16
CA LEU A 56 21.77 -12.61 -0.01
C LEU A 56 21.31 -11.16 -0.21
N TRP A 57 22.17 -10.29 -0.76
CA TRP A 57 21.80 -8.92 -1.07
C TRP A 57 20.70 -8.83 -2.12
N ARG A 58 20.76 -9.64 -3.17
CA ARG A 58 19.71 -9.70 -4.21
C ARG A 58 18.38 -10.21 -3.64
N ASP A 59 18.42 -11.21 -2.78
CA ASP A 59 17.21 -11.73 -2.14
C ASP A 59 16.61 -10.69 -1.18
N ALA A 60 17.45 -10.02 -0.38
CA ALA A 60 17.03 -8.93 0.50
C ALA A 60 16.41 -7.78 -0.30
N GLU A 61 17.02 -7.38 -1.43
CA GLU A 61 16.48 -6.36 -2.32
C GLU A 61 15.13 -6.79 -2.93
N HIS A 62 15.02 -8.04 -3.38
CA HIS A 62 13.77 -8.59 -3.91
C HIS A 62 12.66 -8.57 -2.86
N ASN A 63 12.96 -9.00 -1.64
CA ASN A 63 12.02 -8.97 -0.51
C ASN A 63 11.62 -7.54 -0.15
N TRP A 64 12.55 -6.60 -0.18
CA TRP A 64 12.25 -5.17 0.03
C TRP A 64 11.30 -4.62 -1.03
N ARG A 65 11.56 -4.88 -2.31
CA ARG A 65 10.67 -4.45 -3.42
C ARG A 65 9.28 -5.07 -3.29
N ARG A 66 9.21 -6.33 -2.85
CA ARG A 66 7.94 -7.02 -2.61
C ARG A 66 7.17 -6.39 -1.45
N ALA A 67 7.83 -6.13 -0.33
CA ALA A 67 7.24 -5.47 0.82
C ALA A 67 6.71 -4.07 0.46
N TYR A 68 7.49 -3.30 -0.30
CA TYR A 68 7.07 -1.99 -0.80
C TYR A 68 5.82 -2.07 -1.68
N THR A 69 5.77 -3.07 -2.57
CA THR A 69 4.59 -3.30 -3.44
C THR A 69 3.36 -3.64 -2.62
N VAL A 70 3.49 -4.50 -1.60
CA VAL A 70 2.38 -4.85 -0.70
C VAL A 70 1.89 -3.62 0.07
N GLN A 71 2.81 -2.78 0.55
CA GLN A 71 2.47 -1.54 1.24
C GLN A 71 1.68 -0.60 0.34
N ARG A 72 2.14 -0.40 -0.91
CA ARG A 72 1.45 0.45 -1.89
C ARG A 72 0.06 -0.08 -2.24
N ASN A 73 -0.07 -1.38 -2.48
CA ASN A 73 -1.37 -1.99 -2.75
C ASN A 73 -2.35 -1.84 -1.58
N SER A 74 -1.85 -1.99 -0.35
CA SER A 74 -2.66 -1.80 0.86
C SER A 74 -3.17 -0.36 0.98
N PHE A 75 -2.32 0.60 0.64
CA PHE A 75 -2.68 2.02 0.61
C PHE A 75 -3.75 2.31 -0.45
N ASP A 76 -3.60 1.77 -1.66
CA ASP A 76 -4.57 1.95 -2.74
C ASP A 76 -5.94 1.36 -2.39
N VAL A 77 -5.97 0.17 -1.77
CA VAL A 77 -7.21 -0.46 -1.28
C VAL A 77 -7.89 0.40 -0.22
N LEU A 78 -7.12 0.93 0.75
CA LEU A 78 -7.66 1.79 1.79
C LEU A 78 -8.25 3.08 1.20
N HIS A 79 -7.57 3.70 0.24
CA HIS A 79 -8.10 4.90 -0.41
C HIS A 79 -9.35 4.64 -1.23
N GLN A 80 -9.42 3.51 -1.95
CA GLN A 80 -10.64 3.11 -2.64
C GLN A 80 -11.79 2.87 -1.66
N ALA A 81 -11.54 2.19 -0.54
CA ALA A 81 -12.54 1.96 0.48
C ALA A 81 -13.09 3.27 1.06
N LEU A 82 -12.20 4.22 1.38
CA LEU A 82 -12.58 5.56 1.83
C LEU A 82 -13.36 6.33 0.76
N GLY A 83 -12.95 6.24 -0.50
CA GLY A 83 -13.67 6.85 -1.62
C GLY A 83 -15.10 6.33 -1.75
N MET A 84 -15.27 5.00 -1.67
CA MET A 84 -16.59 4.37 -1.69
C MET A 84 -17.45 4.77 -0.49
N GLN A 85 -16.86 4.86 0.71
CA GLN A 85 -17.57 5.30 1.91
C GLN A 85 -18.05 6.74 1.75
N ASN A 86 -17.18 7.65 1.30
CA ASN A 86 -17.53 9.05 1.08
C ASN A 86 -18.62 9.21 0.03
N ALA A 87 -18.58 8.42 -1.05
CA ALA A 87 -19.62 8.41 -2.07
C ALA A 87 -20.98 7.97 -1.50
N LYS A 88 -21.01 6.94 -0.65
CA LYS A 88 -22.24 6.50 0.02
C LYS A 88 -22.79 7.55 0.98
N VAL A 89 -21.93 8.22 1.75
CA VAL A 89 -22.33 9.31 2.64
C VAL A 89 -22.90 10.48 1.85
N ALA A 90 -22.27 10.84 0.72
CA ALA A 90 -22.78 11.90 -0.16
C ALA A 90 -24.17 11.54 -0.73
N ALA A 91 -24.38 10.29 -1.15
CA ALA A 91 -25.68 9.82 -1.64
C ALA A 91 -26.77 9.87 -0.55
N LEU A 92 -26.45 9.44 0.68
CA LEU A 92 -27.38 9.53 1.82
C LEU A 92 -27.73 10.98 2.16
N LYS A 93 -26.75 11.88 2.08
CA LYS A 93 -26.99 13.31 2.29
C LYS A 93 -27.93 13.88 1.23
N ALA A 94 -27.70 13.55 -0.04
CA ALA A 94 -28.57 13.98 -1.14
C ALA A 94 -30.01 13.46 -0.99
N ASP A 95 -30.19 12.19 -0.58
CA ASP A 95 -31.53 11.63 -0.30
C ASP A 95 -32.22 12.37 0.87
N SER A 96 -31.47 12.62 1.95
CA SER A 96 -31.98 13.39 3.09
C SER A 96 -32.41 14.80 2.69
N ASP A 97 -31.58 15.50 1.92
CA ASP A 97 -31.88 16.86 1.45
C ASP A 97 -33.13 16.87 0.54
N ALA A 98 -33.28 15.86 -0.31
CA ALA A 98 -34.48 15.69 -1.15
C ALA A 98 -35.75 15.48 -0.30
N ARG A 99 -35.68 14.65 0.75
CA ARG A 99 -36.81 14.44 1.68
C ARG A 99 -37.17 15.71 2.45
N VAL A 100 -36.17 16.46 2.89
CA VAL A 100 -36.38 17.74 3.58
C VAL A 100 -37.08 18.73 2.64
N GLN A 101 -36.65 18.79 1.37
CA GLN A 101 -37.29 19.66 0.40
C GLN A 101 -38.73 19.23 0.12
N ALA A 102 -38.98 17.93 -0.10
CA ALA A 102 -40.33 17.41 -0.29
C ALA A 102 -41.25 17.73 0.91
N GLY A 103 -40.73 17.65 2.15
CA GLY A 103 -41.47 18.03 3.35
C GLY A 103 -41.80 19.52 3.40
N LYS A 104 -40.88 20.39 2.99
CA LYS A 104 -41.14 21.85 2.87
C LYS A 104 -42.21 22.13 1.82
N ASP A 105 -42.13 21.48 0.67
CA ASP A 105 -43.09 21.66 -0.42
C ASP A 105 -44.49 21.18 0.00
N ALA A 106 -44.58 20.03 0.67
CA ALA A 106 -45.84 19.53 1.23
C ALA A 106 -46.41 20.49 2.28
N ASN A 107 -45.58 21.03 3.18
CA ASN A 107 -46.03 22.00 4.18
C ASN A 107 -46.51 23.31 3.54
N ALA A 108 -45.84 23.78 2.49
CA ALA A 108 -46.27 24.94 1.72
C ALA A 108 -47.61 24.68 1.00
N ALA A 109 -47.82 23.47 0.48
CA ALA A 109 -49.05 23.09 -0.20
C ALA A 109 -50.27 23.06 0.73
N ILE A 110 -50.10 22.64 1.99
CA ILE A 110 -51.21 22.60 2.97
C ILE A 110 -51.44 23.94 3.68
N ALA A 111 -50.49 24.87 3.64
CA ALA A 111 -50.59 26.16 4.34
C ALA A 111 -51.90 26.94 4.05
N PRO A 112 -52.42 27.00 2.80
CA PRO A 112 -53.70 27.65 2.52
C PRO A 112 -54.90 26.97 3.19
N ALA A 113 -54.91 25.63 3.21
CA ALA A 113 -55.98 24.85 3.83
C ALA A 113 -55.94 24.95 5.36
N VAL A 114 -54.74 24.94 5.95
CA VAL A 114 -54.59 25.20 7.39
C VAL A 114 -55.08 26.60 7.73
N LYS A 115 -54.72 27.60 6.93
CA LYS A 115 -55.18 28.99 7.11
C LYS A 115 -56.70 29.10 7.05
N SER A 116 -57.35 28.50 6.05
CA SER A 116 -58.81 28.54 5.92
C SER A 116 -59.51 27.86 7.11
N LEU A 117 -58.97 26.73 7.58
CA LEU A 117 -59.47 26.04 8.77
C LEU A 117 -59.30 26.89 10.04
N THR A 118 -58.16 27.55 10.23
CA THR A 118 -57.94 28.43 11.38
C THR A 118 -58.84 29.66 11.33
N ASP A 119 -59.04 30.27 10.16
CA ASP A 119 -59.91 31.42 9.97
C ASP A 119 -61.39 31.03 10.25
N ALA A 120 -61.81 29.86 9.79
CA ALA A 120 -63.14 29.33 10.08
C ALA A 120 -63.34 29.04 11.58
N ALA A 121 -62.36 28.42 12.23
CA ALA A 121 -62.40 28.17 13.66
C ALA A 121 -62.47 29.46 14.48
N ALA A 122 -61.76 30.51 14.06
CA ALA A 122 -61.81 31.83 14.69
C ALA A 122 -63.21 32.46 14.57
N LYS A 123 -63.84 32.39 13.39
CA LYS A 123 -65.22 32.87 13.17
C LYS A 123 -66.22 32.14 14.07
N ILE A 124 -66.12 30.81 14.17
CA ILE A 124 -66.99 30.00 15.04
C ILE A 124 -66.86 30.43 16.51
N ARG A 125 -65.62 30.65 17.00
CA ARG A 125 -65.38 31.10 18.38
C ARG A 125 -65.88 32.52 18.67
N ALA A 126 -65.95 33.38 17.66
CA ALA A 126 -66.43 34.75 17.79
C ALA A 126 -67.96 34.86 17.87
N VAL A 127 -68.70 33.81 17.51
CA VAL A 127 -70.16 33.78 17.67
C VAL A 127 -70.48 33.68 19.17
N PRO A 128 -71.27 34.62 19.74
CA PRO A 128 -71.68 34.55 21.13
C PRO A 128 -72.40 33.23 21.40
N GLN A 129 -71.96 32.48 22.42
CA GLN A 129 -72.68 31.29 22.85
C GLN A 129 -73.98 31.71 23.55
N THR A 130 -75.01 31.97 22.76
CA THR A 130 -76.36 32.14 23.29
C THR A 130 -76.82 30.78 23.80
N SER A 131 -76.91 30.66 25.12
CA SER A 131 -77.54 29.54 25.81
C SER A 131 -78.99 29.41 25.31
N ALA A 132 -79.25 28.48 24.39
CA ALA A 132 -80.60 28.25 23.89
C ALA A 132 -80.82 26.75 23.64
N THR A 133 -81.40 26.09 24.64
CA THR A 133 -82.65 25.30 24.59
C THR A 133 -83.05 24.52 23.33
N GLY A 134 -82.10 24.08 22.51
CA GLY A 134 -82.33 23.20 21.37
C GLY A 134 -81.00 22.76 20.79
N CYS A 135 -80.79 21.44 20.70
CA CYS A 135 -79.59 20.85 20.11
C CYS A 135 -79.55 21.13 18.59
N HIS A 136 -79.21 22.36 18.21
CA HIS A 136 -79.01 22.76 16.82
C HIS A 136 -77.54 23.09 16.60
N THR A 137 -76.99 22.58 15.50
CA THR A 137 -75.62 22.86 15.11
C THR A 137 -75.54 24.33 14.70
N ASN A 138 -74.58 25.08 15.23
CA ASN A 138 -74.44 26.52 15.01
C ASN A 138 -74.43 26.88 13.50
N ASP A 139 -75.16 27.90 13.09
CA ASP A 139 -75.30 28.34 11.69
C ASP A 139 -73.95 28.62 11.01
N ALA A 140 -72.95 29.10 11.76
CA ALA A 140 -71.60 29.31 11.24
C ALA A 140 -70.89 28.00 10.87
N VAL A 141 -71.21 26.90 11.56
CA VAL A 141 -70.69 25.56 11.25
C VAL A 141 -71.40 24.99 10.02
N MET A 142 -72.70 25.23 9.88
CA MET A 142 -73.49 24.81 8.72
C MET A 142 -73.06 25.56 7.43
N ALA A 143 -72.82 26.87 7.54
CA ALA A 143 -72.32 27.70 6.45
C ALA A 143 -70.95 27.24 5.95
N PHE A 144 -70.07 26.82 6.88
CA PHE A 144 -68.74 26.32 6.51
C PHE A 144 -68.78 24.97 5.77
N LYS A 145 -69.83 24.17 5.96
CA LYS A 145 -69.98 22.85 5.32
C LYS A 145 -70.74 22.90 3.99
N ASP A 146 -71.13 24.09 3.50
CA ASP A 146 -72.07 24.26 2.38
C ASP A 146 -73.39 23.49 2.60
N GLN A 147 -73.90 23.50 3.83
CA GLN A 147 -75.13 22.79 4.23
C GLN A 147 -76.30 23.74 4.54
N ILE A 148 -76.26 24.99 4.03
CA ILE A 148 -77.33 25.98 4.14
C ILE A 148 -78.06 26.10 2.80
#